data_AF-K0JPB2-F1
#
_entry.id   AF-K0JPB2-F1
#
_cell.length_a   1.000
_cell.length_b   1.000
_cell.length_c   1.000
_cell.angle_alpha   90.00
_cell.angle_beta   90.00
_cell.angle_gamma   90.00
#
_symmetry.space_group_name_H-M   'P 1'
#
loop_
_entity.id
_entity.type
_entity.pdbx_description
1 polymer ?
#
loop_
_entity_poly.entity_id
_entity_poly.type
_entity_poly.pdbx_seq_one_letter_code
_entity_poly.pdbx_strand_id
1 'polypeptide(L)'
;YVGQEKLVPVASWAPIAFATDWGGPPRLQNTPSFHYMHSDQWRYDRAFNDVCAVTDSSNPVASGHTADRQALAVRNGWLPCFPQFNRPNHQVLAEARAAGATTPEAIAVFIAEKMRAHDLRFSMEDPDNPQSWPRVFYIWRGNALQASAKRPRVLLKHYLGP
;
A
#
# COMPACT_ATOMS: atom_id res chain seq x y z
N TYR A 1 -9.35 4.58 -27.18
CA TYR A 1 -7.90 4.38 -26.96
C TYR A 1 -7.42 5.37 -25.91
N VAL A 2 -6.64 4.92 -24.93
CA VAL A 2 -6.09 5.76 -23.84
C VAL A 2 -4.56 5.81 -23.96
N GLY A 3 -3.79 5.36 -22.96
CA GLY A 3 -2.36 5.14 -23.09
C GLY A 3 -2.00 3.85 -23.84
N GLN A 4 -0.71 3.69 -24.14
CA GLN A 4 -0.13 2.50 -24.76
C GLN A 4 0.11 1.41 -23.70
N GLU A 5 -0.96 0.83 -23.17
CA GLU A 5 -0.86 -0.26 -22.17
C GLU A 5 -0.42 -1.60 -22.77
N LYS A 6 -0.70 -1.82 -24.07
CA LYS A 6 -0.62 -3.16 -24.66
C LYS A 6 0.82 -3.54 -24.91
N LEU A 7 1.42 -4.19 -23.92
CA LEU A 7 2.69 -4.87 -24.05
C LEU A 7 2.46 -6.28 -24.60
N VAL A 8 2.59 -6.43 -25.92
CA VAL A 8 2.35 -7.70 -26.63
C VAL A 8 3.19 -8.87 -26.05
N PRO A 9 4.49 -8.72 -25.75
CA PRO A 9 5.30 -9.81 -25.20
C PRO A 9 5.34 -9.81 -23.66
N VAL A 10 4.20 -9.66 -22.99
CA VAL A 10 4.15 -9.57 -21.50
C VAL A 10 4.77 -10.80 -20.81
N ALA A 11 4.60 -11.99 -21.36
CA ALA A 11 5.06 -13.24 -20.75
C ALA A 11 6.58 -13.36 -20.68
N SER A 12 7.31 -12.85 -21.69
CA SER A 12 8.78 -12.85 -21.69
C SER A 12 9.36 -11.61 -21.01
N TRP A 13 8.64 -10.48 -21.03
CA TRP A 13 9.08 -9.26 -20.37
C TRP A 13 8.94 -9.33 -18.83
N ALA A 14 7.83 -9.88 -18.33
CA ALA A 14 7.51 -9.83 -16.90
C ALA A 14 8.58 -10.50 -16.00
N PRO A 15 9.17 -11.66 -16.35
CA PRO A 15 10.22 -12.26 -15.54
C PRO A 15 11.44 -11.36 -15.41
N ILE A 16 11.87 -10.73 -16.49
CA ILE A 16 13.02 -9.80 -16.51
C ILE A 16 12.70 -8.54 -15.70
N ALA A 17 11.50 -7.97 -15.89
CA ALA A 17 11.11 -6.72 -15.24
C ALA A 17 10.92 -6.85 -13.73
N PHE A 18 10.48 -8.03 -13.26
CA PHE A 18 10.15 -8.29 -11.87
C PHE A 18 11.10 -9.29 -11.18
N ALA A 19 12.17 -9.68 -11.86
CA ALA A 19 13.18 -10.65 -11.41
C ALA A 19 12.60 -12.00 -10.94
N THR A 20 11.49 -12.45 -11.53
CA THR A 20 10.83 -13.69 -11.08
C THR A 20 11.59 -14.95 -11.51
N ASP A 21 12.59 -14.81 -12.37
CA ASP A 21 13.58 -15.83 -12.71
C ASP A 21 14.59 -16.09 -11.56
N TRP A 22 14.82 -15.09 -10.69
CA TRP A 22 15.69 -15.23 -9.50
C TRP A 22 14.92 -15.64 -8.25
N GLY A 23 13.64 -15.28 -8.16
CA GLY A 23 12.70 -15.84 -7.19
C GLY A 23 11.84 -14.81 -6.45
N GLY A 24 10.86 -15.33 -5.72
CA GLY A 24 9.91 -14.57 -4.91
C GLY A 24 8.86 -13.79 -5.73
N PRO A 25 7.64 -13.59 -5.20
CA PRO A 25 6.67 -12.71 -5.85
C PRO A 25 7.11 -11.24 -5.74
N PRO A 26 6.98 -10.44 -6.82
CA PRO A 26 7.30 -9.02 -6.77
C PRO A 26 6.32 -8.25 -5.89
N ARG A 27 6.78 -7.14 -5.33
CA ARG A 27 5.95 -6.22 -4.55
C ARG A 27 5.29 -5.19 -5.47
N LEU A 28 4.19 -5.60 -6.09
CA LEU A 28 3.39 -4.72 -6.94
C LEU A 28 2.44 -3.89 -6.08
N GLN A 29 2.42 -2.57 -6.32
CA GLN A 29 1.57 -1.63 -5.60
C GLN A 29 0.68 -0.87 -6.57
N ASN A 30 -0.59 -0.72 -6.22
CA ASN A 30 -1.48 0.16 -6.97
C ASN A 30 -1.19 1.64 -6.60
N THR A 31 -0.68 2.38 -7.58
CA THR A 31 -0.18 3.75 -7.41
C THR A 31 -1.22 4.76 -6.87
N PRO A 32 -2.52 4.70 -7.23
CA PRO A 32 -3.51 5.62 -6.69
C PRO A 32 -3.63 5.55 -5.17
N SER A 33 -3.75 4.34 -4.59
CA SER A 33 -3.81 4.18 -3.13
C SER A 33 -2.49 4.55 -2.47
N PHE A 34 -1.35 4.21 -3.10
CA PHE A 34 -0.03 4.58 -2.58
C PHE A 34 0.12 6.09 -2.42
N HIS A 35 -0.14 6.88 -3.48
CA HIS A 35 -0.03 8.32 -3.39
C HIS A 35 -1.11 8.93 -2.51
N TYR A 36 -2.34 8.43 -2.55
CA TYR A 36 -3.41 8.92 -1.70
C TYR A 36 -3.05 8.88 -0.22
N MET A 37 -2.52 7.75 0.25
CA MET A 37 -2.12 7.55 1.64
C MET A 37 -0.84 8.31 1.98
N HIS A 38 0.22 8.16 1.20
CA HIS A 38 1.54 8.67 1.58
C HIS A 38 1.77 10.15 1.28
N SER A 39 0.96 10.77 0.42
CA SER A 39 1.02 12.21 0.18
C SER A 39 -0.03 12.99 0.96
N ASP A 40 -0.65 12.38 1.97
CA ASP A 40 -1.62 13.01 2.86
C ASP A 40 -2.81 13.67 2.16
N GLN A 41 -3.14 13.21 0.94
CA GLN A 41 -4.31 13.71 0.23
C GLN A 41 -5.59 13.39 0.98
N TRP A 42 -5.61 12.25 1.68
CA TRP A 42 -6.70 11.80 2.53
C TRP A 42 -7.09 12.81 3.62
N ARG A 43 -6.16 13.63 4.13
CA ARG A 43 -6.47 14.66 5.14
C ARG A 43 -7.39 15.77 4.63
N TYR A 44 -7.51 15.92 3.32
CA TYR A 44 -8.29 16.97 2.67
C TYR A 44 -9.61 16.45 2.10
N ASP A 45 -9.91 15.17 2.29
CA ASP A 45 -11.15 14.57 1.81
C ASP A 45 -12.28 14.74 2.83
N ARG A 46 -13.50 14.69 2.30
CA ARG A 46 -14.73 14.57 3.10
C ARG A 46 -15.13 13.10 3.17
N ALA A 47 -16.14 12.79 3.99
CA ALA A 47 -16.73 11.47 3.98
C ALA A 47 -17.23 11.13 2.56
N PHE A 48 -16.97 9.91 2.08
CA PHE A 48 -17.23 9.60 0.67
C PHE A 48 -18.72 9.64 0.32
N ASN A 49 -19.59 9.39 1.30
CA ASN A 49 -21.05 9.46 1.17
C ASN A 49 -21.57 10.90 1.00
N ASP A 50 -20.79 11.92 1.36
CA ASP A 50 -21.12 13.33 1.06
C ASP A 50 -20.97 13.64 -0.43
N VAL A 51 -20.08 12.93 -1.12
CA VAL A 51 -19.79 13.11 -2.55
C VAL A 51 -20.63 12.18 -3.41
N CYS A 52 -20.79 10.93 -2.98
CA CYS A 52 -21.57 9.91 -3.67
C CYS A 52 -22.48 9.21 -2.65
N ALA A 53 -23.70 9.72 -2.50
CA ALA A 53 -24.66 9.18 -1.54
C ALA A 53 -24.99 7.70 -1.88
N VAL A 54 -24.91 6.85 -0.87
CA VAL A 54 -25.30 5.43 -0.97
C VAL A 54 -26.74 5.31 -0.51
N THR A 55 -27.59 4.71 -1.34
CA THR A 55 -29.04 4.59 -1.07
C THR A 55 -29.33 3.83 0.22
N ASP A 56 -28.60 2.75 0.48
CA ASP A 56 -28.71 1.98 1.73
C ASP A 56 -27.72 2.51 2.77
N SER A 57 -28.15 3.53 3.51
CA SER A 57 -27.38 4.13 4.61
C SER A 57 -27.28 3.23 5.85
N SER A 58 -28.05 2.14 5.93
CA SER A 58 -28.00 1.20 7.05
C SER A 58 -26.80 0.25 6.97
N ASN A 59 -26.22 0.10 5.78
CA ASN A 59 -25.06 -0.75 5.57
C ASN A 59 -23.81 -0.15 6.25
N PRO A 60 -23.10 -0.88 7.12
CA PRO A 60 -21.88 -0.41 7.79
C PRO A 60 -20.76 0.02 6.81
N VAL A 61 -20.82 -0.44 5.54
CA VAL A 61 -19.86 -0.02 4.52
C VAL A 61 -20.23 1.25 3.75
N ALA A 62 -21.42 1.80 3.97
CA ALA A 62 -21.99 2.90 3.19
C ALA A 62 -21.54 4.31 3.60
N SER A 63 -20.83 4.46 4.72
CA SER A 63 -20.38 5.76 5.24
C SER A 63 -18.92 5.73 5.72
N GLY A 64 -18.33 6.90 6.01
CA GLY A 64 -17.00 7.02 6.60
C GLY A 64 -15.95 7.59 5.66
N HIS A 65 -14.67 7.39 5.98
CA HIS A 65 -13.55 7.95 5.22
C HIS A 65 -12.98 6.97 4.20
N THR A 66 -12.53 7.48 3.04
CA THR A 66 -11.91 6.64 2.00
C THR A 66 -10.63 5.96 2.49
N ALA A 67 -9.85 6.62 3.35
CA ALA A 67 -8.67 6.02 3.98
C ALA A 67 -9.01 4.80 4.84
N ASP A 68 -10.12 4.83 5.59
CA ASP A 68 -10.57 3.68 6.40
C ASP A 68 -10.92 2.49 5.51
N ARG A 69 -11.55 2.77 4.34
CA ARG A 69 -11.85 1.74 3.33
C ARG A 69 -10.57 1.15 2.73
N GLN A 70 -9.55 1.97 2.54
CA GLN A 70 -8.24 1.51 2.07
C GLN A 70 -7.58 0.58 3.10
N ALA A 71 -7.57 0.97 4.39
CA ALA A 71 -7.03 0.13 5.46
C ALA A 71 -7.79 -1.20 5.59
N LEU A 72 -9.13 -1.16 5.50
CA LEU A 72 -9.97 -2.35 5.50
C LEU A 72 -9.67 -3.27 4.30
N ALA A 73 -9.56 -2.72 3.09
CA ALA A 73 -9.27 -3.49 1.88
C ALA A 73 -7.90 -4.17 1.97
N VAL A 74 -6.90 -3.48 2.52
CA VAL A 74 -5.56 -4.04 2.78
C VAL A 74 -5.63 -5.18 3.79
N ARG A 75 -6.34 -4.98 4.91
CA ARG A 75 -6.48 -6.00 5.95
C ARG A 75 -7.16 -7.28 5.47
N ASN A 76 -8.09 -7.16 4.53
CA ASN A 76 -8.77 -8.30 3.91
C ASN A 76 -8.01 -8.91 2.71
N GLY A 77 -6.83 -8.39 2.37
CA GLY A 77 -6.02 -8.88 1.25
C GLY A 77 -6.58 -8.52 -0.13
N TRP A 78 -7.50 -7.55 -0.22
CA TRP A 78 -8.07 -7.11 -1.50
C TRP A 78 -7.13 -6.18 -2.27
N LEU A 79 -6.32 -5.40 -1.55
CA LEU A 79 -5.35 -4.47 -2.11
C LEU A 79 -3.97 -4.66 -1.46
N PRO A 80 -2.88 -4.48 -2.22
CA PRO A 80 -1.53 -4.48 -1.67
C PRO A 80 -1.27 -3.23 -0.82
N CYS A 81 -0.28 -3.30 0.07
CA CYS A 81 0.25 -2.13 0.76
C CYS A 81 1.77 -2.22 0.95
N PHE A 82 2.46 -1.11 0.66
CA PHE A 82 3.89 -0.97 0.90
C PHE A 82 4.20 0.47 1.37
N PRO A 83 5.02 0.66 2.43
CA PRO A 83 5.51 -0.34 3.39
C PRO A 83 4.41 -1.23 3.98
N GLN A 84 4.73 -2.49 4.28
CA GLN A 84 3.71 -3.49 4.61
C GLN A 84 3.27 -3.39 6.06
N PHE A 85 4.23 -3.46 6.99
CA PHE A 85 3.98 -3.34 8.43
C PHE A 85 4.66 -2.10 9.02
N ASN A 86 4.21 -1.70 10.21
CA ASN A 86 4.85 -0.68 11.04
C ASN A 86 6.27 -1.05 11.54
N ARG A 87 6.84 -2.15 11.02
CA ARG A 87 8.18 -2.67 11.30
C ARG A 87 8.80 -3.26 10.03
N PRO A 88 10.13 -3.21 9.86
CA PRO A 88 10.80 -3.82 8.71
C PRO A 88 10.55 -5.32 8.62
N ASN A 89 10.15 -5.83 7.45
CA ASN A 89 9.81 -7.25 7.27
C ASN A 89 10.95 -8.22 7.65
N HIS A 90 12.21 -7.84 7.47
CA HIS A 90 13.35 -8.69 7.84
C HIS A 90 13.50 -8.86 9.37
N GLN A 91 13.11 -7.85 10.15
CA GLN A 91 13.09 -7.94 11.61
C GLN A 91 11.95 -8.83 12.08
N VAL A 92 10.75 -8.67 11.50
CA VAL A 92 9.60 -9.55 11.78
C VAL A 92 9.94 -11.02 11.48
N LEU A 93 10.65 -11.27 10.37
CA LEU A 93 11.14 -12.61 10.03
C LEU A 93 12.18 -13.14 11.03
N ALA A 94 13.09 -12.28 11.50
CA ALA A 94 14.08 -12.66 12.51
C ALA A 94 13.43 -13.00 13.86
N GLU A 95 12.44 -12.21 14.29
CA GLU A 95 11.62 -12.48 15.49
C GLU A 95 10.92 -13.84 15.39
N ALA A 96 10.27 -14.12 14.24
CA ALA A 96 9.59 -15.39 14.01
C ALA A 96 10.56 -16.59 14.14
N ARG A 97 11.74 -16.48 13.52
CA ARG A 97 12.78 -17.52 13.59
C ARG A 97 13.31 -17.70 15.00
N ALA A 98 13.53 -16.61 15.74
CA ALA A 98 13.97 -16.66 17.14
C ALA A 98 12.92 -17.32 18.05
N ALA A 99 11.63 -17.18 17.72
CA ALA A 99 10.52 -17.85 18.38
C ALA A 99 10.32 -19.32 17.94
N GLY A 100 11.20 -19.86 17.08
CA GLY A 100 11.14 -21.24 16.61
C GLY A 100 10.32 -21.47 15.34
N ALA A 101 9.73 -20.42 14.74
CA ALA A 101 9.01 -20.54 13.48
C ALA A 101 9.99 -20.55 12.30
N THR A 102 10.35 -21.74 11.81
CA THR A 102 11.34 -21.95 10.75
C THR A 102 10.74 -22.29 9.39
N THR A 103 9.46 -22.71 9.33
CA THR A 103 8.76 -22.99 8.07
C THR A 103 7.90 -21.78 7.63
N PRO A 104 7.58 -21.63 6.33
CA PRO A 104 6.70 -20.57 5.84
C PRO A 104 5.34 -20.53 6.55
N GLU A 105 4.76 -21.69 6.82
CA GLU A 105 3.47 -21.83 7.50
C GLU A 105 3.55 -21.37 8.95
N ALA A 106 4.60 -21.77 9.67
CA ALA A 106 4.83 -21.34 11.05
C ALA A 106 5.08 -19.82 11.13
N ILE A 107 5.81 -19.26 10.17
CA ILE A 107 6.03 -17.82 10.07
C ILE A 107 4.71 -17.09 9.79
N ALA A 108 3.85 -17.62 8.91
CA ALA A 108 2.55 -17.04 8.63
C ALA A 108 1.64 -17.05 9.87
N VAL A 109 1.62 -18.15 10.63
CA VAL A 109 0.88 -18.25 11.90
C VAL A 109 1.41 -17.24 12.92
N PHE A 110 2.73 -17.15 13.10
CA PHE A 110 3.36 -16.17 14.01
C PHE A 110 2.97 -14.73 13.66
N ILE A 111 3.03 -14.37 12.36
CA ILE A 111 2.63 -13.04 11.89
C ILE A 111 1.14 -12.79 12.17
N ALA A 112 0.28 -13.76 11.85
CA ALA A 112 -1.17 -13.65 12.09
C ALA A 112 -1.50 -13.50 13.59
N GLU A 113 -0.79 -14.20 14.47
CA GLU A 113 -0.91 -14.05 15.93
C GLU A 113 -0.48 -12.66 16.39
N LYS A 114 0.67 -12.17 15.94
CA LYS A 114 1.14 -10.81 16.26
C LYS A 114 0.18 -9.73 15.76
N MET A 115 -0.46 -9.95 14.61
CA MET A 115 -1.47 -9.04 14.10
C MET A 115 -2.78 -9.09 14.89
N ARG A 116 -3.24 -10.28 15.29
CA ARG A 116 -4.41 -10.43 16.17
C ARG A 116 -4.18 -9.82 17.56
N ALA A 117 -2.96 -9.91 18.08
CA ALA A 117 -2.57 -9.28 19.34
C ALA A 117 -2.34 -7.76 19.23
N HIS A 118 -2.42 -7.18 18.02
CA HIS A 118 -2.10 -5.79 17.72
C HIS A 118 -0.64 -5.36 18.00
N ASP A 119 0.27 -6.32 18.20
CA ASP A 119 1.72 -6.12 18.30
C ASP A 119 2.34 -5.76 16.94
N LEU A 120 1.79 -6.30 15.85
CA LEU A 120 2.16 -5.98 14.47
C LEU A 120 0.95 -5.38 13.77
N ARG A 121 1.12 -4.24 13.10
CA ARG A 121 0.02 -3.57 12.39
C ARG A 121 0.42 -3.29 10.96
N PHE A 122 -0.56 -3.22 10.06
CA PHE A 122 -0.30 -2.74 8.72
C PHE A 122 0.10 -1.26 8.75
N SER A 123 1.02 -0.86 7.87
CA SER A 123 1.44 0.54 7.77
C SER A 123 0.29 1.48 7.38
N MET A 124 -0.72 0.95 6.69
CA MET A 124 -1.88 1.73 6.24
C MET A 124 -2.85 2.09 7.37
N GLU A 125 -2.72 1.49 8.55
CA GLU A 125 -3.50 1.87 9.73
C GLU A 125 -2.96 3.14 10.41
N ASP A 126 -1.67 3.43 10.19
CA ASP A 126 -0.98 4.62 10.70
C ASP A 126 0.08 5.06 9.67
N PRO A 127 -0.35 5.71 8.56
CA PRO A 127 0.55 6.11 7.48
C PRO A 127 1.54 7.19 7.89
N ASP A 128 1.21 7.99 8.91
CA ASP A 128 2.06 9.06 9.45
C ASP A 128 3.19 8.54 10.34
N ASN A 129 3.15 7.25 10.71
CA ASN A 129 4.23 6.64 11.46
C ASN A 129 5.55 6.81 10.67
N PRO A 130 6.62 7.34 11.29
CA PRO A 130 7.91 7.50 10.61
C PRO A 130 8.49 6.20 10.03
N GLN A 131 8.08 5.03 10.53
CA GLN A 131 8.45 3.72 9.99
C GLN A 131 7.61 3.31 8.76
N SER A 132 6.41 3.88 8.61
CA SER A 132 5.44 3.58 7.54
C SER A 132 5.65 4.42 6.26
N TRP A 133 6.50 5.45 6.30
CA TRP A 133 6.69 6.35 5.16
C TRP A 133 7.73 5.80 4.13
N PRO A 134 7.49 5.97 2.82
CA PRO A 134 8.44 5.60 1.77
C PRO A 134 9.61 6.60 1.68
N ARG A 135 10.85 6.14 1.95
CA ARG A 135 12.04 7.01 2.01
C ARG A 135 12.70 7.31 0.67
N VAL A 136 12.58 6.40 -0.30
CA VAL A 136 13.28 6.49 -1.59
C VAL A 136 12.25 6.31 -2.71
N PHE A 137 12.24 7.26 -3.65
CA PHE A 137 11.36 7.21 -4.81
C PHE A 137 12.18 7.42 -6.09
N TYR A 138 12.28 6.37 -6.91
CA TYR A 138 12.93 6.45 -8.22
C TYR A 138 11.92 6.85 -9.28
N ILE A 139 12.24 7.90 -10.04
CA ILE A 139 11.44 8.38 -11.17
C ILE A 139 12.28 8.20 -12.43
N TRP A 140 11.81 7.35 -13.35
CA TRP A 140 12.41 7.19 -14.66
C TRP A 140 11.32 6.98 -15.71
N ARG A 141 11.57 7.44 -16.95
CA ARG A 141 10.65 7.34 -18.09
C ARG A 141 9.24 7.91 -17.83
N GLY A 142 9.11 8.84 -16.88
CA GLY A 142 7.89 9.55 -16.57
C GLY A 142 8.17 10.87 -15.87
N ASN A 143 7.19 11.77 -15.86
CA ASN A 143 7.23 13.04 -15.14
C ASN A 143 6.19 13.02 -14.01
N ALA A 144 6.48 12.24 -12.96
CA ALA A 144 5.52 11.95 -11.90
C ALA A 144 5.05 13.21 -11.16
N LEU A 145 5.96 14.17 -10.94
CA LEU A 145 5.70 15.36 -10.11
C LEU A 145 4.92 16.46 -10.84
N GLN A 146 5.07 16.57 -12.17
CA GLN A 146 4.48 17.68 -12.91
C GLN A 146 3.35 17.27 -13.87
N ALA A 147 3.32 16.01 -14.32
CA ALA A 147 2.34 15.57 -15.31
C ALA A 147 1.26 14.65 -14.72
N SER A 148 1.66 13.54 -14.09
CA SER A 148 0.69 12.53 -13.62
C SER A 148 0.20 12.75 -12.19
N ALA A 149 0.88 13.60 -11.40
CA ALA A 149 0.48 13.90 -10.04
C ALA A 149 -0.91 14.58 -10.01
N LYS A 150 -1.88 13.89 -9.40
CA LYS A 150 -3.13 14.53 -8.98
C LYS A 150 -2.86 15.32 -7.71
N ARG A 151 -3.45 16.52 -7.61
CA ARG A 151 -3.24 17.47 -6.50
C ARG A 151 -1.74 17.78 -6.26
N PRO A 152 -1.00 18.30 -7.25
CA PRO A 152 0.45 18.44 -7.19
C PRO A 152 0.95 19.28 -6.01
N ARG A 153 0.20 20.32 -5.58
CA ARG A 153 0.55 21.11 -4.39
C ARG A 153 0.58 20.30 -3.10
N VAL A 154 -0.39 19.38 -2.93
CA VAL A 154 -0.46 18.51 -1.74
C VAL A 154 0.67 17.48 -1.80
N LEU A 155 0.89 16.88 -2.98
CA LEU A 155 1.95 15.92 -3.19
C LEU A 155 3.34 16.51 -2.91
N LEU A 156 3.65 17.69 -3.45
CA LEU A 156 4.94 18.35 -3.22
C LEU A 156 5.16 18.67 -1.74
N LYS A 157 4.16 19.25 -1.07
CA LYS A 157 4.24 19.60 0.36
C LYS A 157 4.62 18.38 1.23
N HIS A 158 4.02 17.22 0.96
CA HIS A 158 4.15 16.05 1.83
C HIS A 158 5.28 15.10 1.41
N TYR A 159 5.67 15.08 0.14
CA TYR A 159 6.82 14.27 -0.32
C TYR A 159 8.15 15.02 -0.30
N LEU A 160 8.15 16.31 -0.62
CA LEU A 160 9.38 17.11 -0.73
C LEU A 160 9.58 18.08 0.43
N GLY A 161 8.56 18.24 1.28
CA GLY A 161 8.55 19.25 2.33
C GLY A 161 8.06 20.62 1.84
N PRO A 162 7.91 21.57 2.76
CA PRO A 162 7.57 22.96 2.45
C PRO A 162 8.66 23.68 1.65
#